data_AF-A0A7J6VEA2-F1
#
_entry.id   AF-A0A7J6VEA2-F1
#
_cell.length_a   1.000
_cell.length_b   1.000
_cell.length_c   1.000
_cell.angle_alpha   90.00
_cell.angle_beta   90.00
_cell.angle_gamma   90.00
#
_symmetry.space_group_name_H-M   'P 1'
#
loop_
_entity.id
_entity.type
_entity.pdbx_description
1 polymer ?
#
loop_
_entity_poly.entity_id
_entity_poly.type
_entity_poly.pdbx_seq_one_letter_code
_entity_poly.pdbx_strand_id
1 'polypeptide(L)' 'MGGGMEAKKNKFVEEWGAARENLEHNFRWTRRNFALIGIFGIAVPILVYKGIVRDFHMQDEDAGRPHRKFL' A
#
# COMPACT_ATOMS: atom_id res chain seq x y z
N MET A 1 -6.72 -24.42 25.47
CA MET A 1 -6.38 -23.03 25.09
C MET A 1 -6.38 -22.22 26.38
N GLY A 2 -5.24 -21.66 26.78
CA GLY A 2 -5.05 -21.04 28.10
C GLY A 2 -5.97 -19.84 28.32
N GLY A 3 -7.04 -20.05 29.09
CA GLY A 3 -7.88 -18.98 29.61
C GLY A 3 -7.16 -18.29 30.76
N GLY A 4 -6.81 -17.02 30.58
CA GLY A 4 -6.03 -16.33 31.61
C GLY A 4 -5.71 -14.86 31.40
N MET A 5 -6.30 -14.19 30.39
CA MET A 5 -6.21 -12.73 30.27
C MET A 5 -7.56 -12.18 29.84
N GLU A 6 -8.54 -12.24 30.74
CA GLU A 6 -9.84 -11.58 30.54
C GLU A 6 -9.69 -10.09 30.82
N ALA A 7 -9.06 -9.37 29.89
CA ALA A 7 -9.29 -7.95 29.79
C ALA A 7 -10.81 -7.73 29.62
N LYS A 8 -11.38 -6.77 30.35
CA LYS A 8 -12.83 -6.49 30.26
C LYS A 8 -13.17 -6.10 28.82
N LYS A 9 -13.81 -7.01 28.09
CA LYS A 9 -14.19 -6.81 26.68
C LYS A 9 -15.11 -5.61 26.56
N ASN A 10 -14.75 -4.68 25.69
CA ASN A 10 -15.61 -3.56 25.34
C ASN A 10 -16.27 -3.87 23.99
N LYS A 11 -17.59 -4.04 24.01
CA LYS A 11 -18.39 -4.37 22.82
C LYS A 11 -18.05 -3.49 21.61
N PHE A 12 -17.89 -2.19 21.81
CA PHE A 12 -17.61 -1.25 20.72
C PHE A 12 -16.21 -1.45 20.12
N VAL A 13 -15.22 -1.82 20.94
CA VAL A 13 -13.85 -2.10 20.49
C VAL A 13 -13.81 -3.41 19.72
N GLU A 14 -14.47 -4.45 20.24
CA GLU A 14 -14.54 -5.75 19.58
C GLU A 14 -15.28 -5.66 18.24
N GLU A 15 -16.44 -4.97 18.19
CA GLU A 15 -17.19 -4.77 16.95
C GLU A 15 -16.42 -3.94 15.92
N TRP A 16 -15.69 -2.90 16.36
CA TRP A 16 -14.85 -2.12 15.47
C TRP A 16 -13.66 -2.91 14.92
N GLY A 17 -13.00 -3.71 15.77
CA GLY A 17 -11.93 -4.60 15.36
C GLY A 17 -12.43 -5.62 14.33
N ALA A 18 -13.53 -6.31 14.64
CA ALA A 18 -14.17 -7.27 13.75
C ALA A 18 -14.57 -6.63 12.40
N ALA A 19 -15.11 -5.41 12.40
CA ALA A 19 -15.48 -4.71 11.16
C ALA A 19 -14.26 -4.40 10.26
N ARG A 20 -13.09 -4.11 10.85
CA ARG A 20 -11.85 -3.86 10.09
C ARG A 20 -11.25 -5.14 9.53
N GLU A 21 -11.29 -6.21 10.30
CA GLU A 21 -10.79 -7.52 9.88
C GLU A 21 -11.63 -8.14 8.77
N ASN A 22 -12.90 -7.74 8.65
CA ASN A 22 -13.87 -8.27 7.68
C ASN A 22 -14.31 -7.22 6.63
N LEU A 23 -13.48 -6.19 6.41
CA LEU A 23 -13.83 -5.06 5.54
C LEU A 23 -14.03 -5.52 4.08
N GLU A 24 -13.33 -6.57 3.65
CA GLU A 24 -13.41 -7.17 2.32
C GLU A 24 -14.80 -7.71 1.99
N HIS A 25 -15.55 -8.23 2.98
CA HIS A 25 -16.91 -8.73 2.77
C HIS A 25 -17.89 -7.60 2.43
N ASN A 26 -17.56 -6.37 2.86
CA ASN A 26 -18.38 -5.19 2.64
C ASN A 26 -17.85 -4.31 1.49
N PHE A 27 -16.75 -4.70 0.85
CA PHE A 27 -16.16 -3.93 -0.24
C PHE A 27 -17.09 -3.91 -1.46
N ARG A 28 -17.18 -2.75 -2.11
CA ARG A 28 -17.98 -2.59 -3.34
C ARG A 28 -17.16 -1.96 -4.45
N TRP A 29 -17.33 -2.50 -5.64
CA TRP A 29 -16.77 -1.92 -6.86
C TRP A 29 -17.55 -0.67 -7.25
N THR A 30 -17.02 0.48 -6.87
CA THR A 30 -17.55 1.79 -7.23
C THR A 30 -16.56 2.52 -8.13
N ARG A 31 -17.02 3.52 -8.89
CA ARG A 31 -16.12 4.36 -9.69
C ARG A 31 -15.01 4.98 -8.85
N ARG A 32 -15.33 5.40 -7.63
CA ARG A 32 -14.36 5.94 -6.66
C ARG A 32 -13.32 4.89 -6.27
N ASN A 33 -13.74 3.68 -5.92
CA ASN A 33 -12.81 2.63 -5.50
C ASN A 33 -11.92 2.16 -6.66
N PHE A 34 -12.47 2.06 -7.88
CA PHE A 34 -11.66 1.81 -9.07
C PHE A 34 -10.63 2.91 -9.31
N ALA A 35 -11.01 4.18 -9.18
CA ALA A 35 -10.06 5.30 -9.31
C ALA A 35 -8.95 5.24 -8.25
N LEU A 36 -9.29 4.93 -6.99
CA LEU A 36 -8.31 4.78 -5.92
C LEU A 36 -7.33 3.63 -6.18
N ILE A 37 -7.82 2.49 -6.65
CA ILE A 37 -6.97 1.34 -7.03
C ILE A 37 -6.07 1.73 -8.20
N GLY A 38 -6.58 2.40 -9.23
CA GLY A 38 -5.76 2.86 -10.36
C GLY A 38 -4.67 3.84 -9.95
N ILE A 39 -5.00 4.80 -9.08
CA ILE A 39 -4.03 5.81 -8.62
C ILE A 39 -2.97 5.16 -7.72
N PHE A 40 -3.39 4.52 -6.62
CA PHE A 40 -2.46 4.05 -5.59
C PHE A 40 -1.88 2.67 -5.85
N GLY A 41 -2.62 1.81 -6.57
CA GLY A 41 -2.15 0.48 -6.94
C GLY A 41 -1.30 0.44 -8.21
N ILE A 42 -1.42 1.44 -9.10
CA ILE A 42 -0.74 1.44 -10.41
C ILE A 42 0.06 2.72 -10.63
N ALA A 43 -0.60 3.88 -10.69
CA ALA A 43 0.06 5.11 -11.12
C ALA A 43 1.19 5.54 -10.16
N VAL A 44 0.92 5.58 -8.85
CA VAL A 44 1.92 6.00 -7.85
C VAL A 44 3.15 5.08 -7.86
N PRO A 45 3.04 3.74 -7.75
CA PRO A 45 4.21 2.86 -7.82
C PRO A 45 5.04 3.03 -9.10
N ILE A 46 4.39 3.16 -10.26
CA ILE A 46 5.08 3.34 -11.53
C ILE A 46 5.83 4.68 -11.58
N LEU A 47 5.18 5.75 -11.14
CA LEU A 47 5.80 7.08 -11.13
C LEU A 47 6.97 7.16 -10.15
N VAL A 48 6.83 6.56 -8.97
CA VAL A 48 7.93 6.45 -7.99
C VAL A 48 9.10 5.68 -8.58
N TYR A 49 8.84 4.51 -9.19
CA TYR A 49 9.87 3.73 -9.85
C TYR A 49 10.60 4.52 -10.93
N LYS A 50 9.85 5.15 -11.85
CA LYS A 50 10.44 5.96 -12.92
C LYS A 50 11.23 7.16 -12.40
N GLY A 51 10.74 7.81 -11.33
CA GLY A 51 11.46 8.90 -10.67
C GLY A 51 12.81 8.44 -10.13
N ILE A 52 12.82 7.33 -9.39
CA ILE A 52 14.04 6.76 -8.83
C ILE A 52 15.02 6.35 -9.93
N VAL A 53 14.56 5.64 -10.97
CA VAL A 53 15.40 5.23 -12.10
C VAL A 53 16.02 6.45 -12.79
N ARG A 54 15.24 7.51 -13.00
CA ARG A 54 15.74 8.76 -13.56
C ARG A 54 16.81 9.39 -12.68
N ASP A 55 16.61 9.45 -11.37
CA ASP A 55 17.59 10.02 -10.44
C ASP A 55 18.91 9.25 -10.46
N PHE A 56 18.86 7.92 -10.59
CA PHE A 56 20.06 7.11 -10.76
C PHE A 56 20.75 7.33 -12.11
N HIS A 57 19.98 7.45 -13.19
CA HIS A 57 20.54 7.74 -14.52
C HIS A 57 21.21 9.11 -14.58
N MET A 58 20.64 10.12 -13.91
CA MET A 58 21.26 11.44 -13.78
C MET A 58 22.59 11.35 -13.03
N GLN A 59 22.68 10.54 -11.96
CA GLN A 59 23.94 10.31 -11.25
C GLN A 59 24.97 9.55 -12.11
N ASP A 60 24.53 8.58 -12.91
CA ASP A 60 25.40 7.86 -13.84
C ASP A 60 25.97 8.81 -14.91
N GLU A 61 25.14 9.70 -15.47
CA GLU A 61 25.56 10.74 -16.43
C GLU A 61 26.59 11.69 -15.82
N ASP A 62 26.32 12.23 -14.63
CA ASP A 62 27.23 13.12 -13.91
C ASP A 62 28.58 12.42 -13.60
N ALA A 63 28.56 11.11 -13.39
CA ALA A 63 29.74 10.30 -13.14
C ALA A 63 30.44 9.77 -14.42
N GLY A 64 29.91 10.08 -15.62
CA GLY A 64 30.43 9.58 -16.90
C GLY A 64 30.26 8.06 -17.09
N ARG A 65 29.30 7.44 -16.41
CA ARG A 65 29.01 6.01 -16.46
C ARG A 65 27.82 5.73 -17.37
N PRO A 66 27.75 4.54 -18.00
CA PRO A 66 26.56 4.15 -18.75
C PRO A 66 25.38 3.94 -17.81
N HIS A 67 24.16 4.28 -18.26
CA HIS A 67 22.93 4.07 -17.51
C HIS A 67 22.77 2.62 -17.06
N ARG A 68 22.56 2.42 -15.76
CA ARG A 68 22.25 1.11 -15.22
C ARG A 68 20.86 0.63 -15.68
N LYS A 69 20.76 -0.66 -16.02
CA LYS A 69 19.47 -1.32 -16.24
C LYS A 69 18.82 -1.64 -14.89
N PHE A 70 17.63 -1.10 -14.67
CA PHE A 70 16.73 -1.49 -13.60
C PHE A 70 15.64 -2.43 -14.15
N LEU A 71 14.77 -2.95 -13.28
CA LEU A 71 13.63 -3.82 -13.61
C LEU A 71 12.86 -3.41 -14.87
#